data_AF-A0A4Q3YN58-F1
#
_entry.id   AF-A0A4Q3YN58-F1
#
_cell.length_a   1.000
_cell.length_b   1.000
_cell.length_c   1.000
_cell.angle_alpha   90.00
_cell.angle_beta   90.00
_cell.angle_gamma   90.00
#
_symmetry.space_group_name_H-M   'P 1'
#
loop_
_entity.id
_entity.type
_entity.pdbx_description
1 polymer ?
#
loop_
_entity_poly.entity_id
_entity_poly.type
_entity_poly.pdbx_seq_one_letter_code
_entity_poly.pdbx_strand_id
1 'polypeptide(L)'
;MGDKLYSRDGAEYLEWMENGWTDSLESRLHLPRHALHAAGLELEFMGQNHRWEAGLPKDLLEFCEGKKITPTPDVVIWSRHD
;
A
#
# COMPACT_ATOMS: atom_id res chain seq x y z
N MET A 1 4.42 1.61 7.59
CA MET A 1 2.94 1.43 7.55
C MET A 1 2.62 0.52 6.38
N GLY A 2 1.88 -0.56 6.64
CA GLY A 2 1.45 -1.55 5.64
C GLY A 2 2.55 -2.41 5.00
N ASP A 3 3.78 -2.25 5.47
CA ASP A 3 4.92 -3.08 5.08
C ASP A 3 4.99 -4.31 5.97
N LYS A 4 4.89 -5.49 5.36
CA LYS A 4 4.90 -6.78 6.06
C LYS A 4 6.31 -7.37 6.18
N LEU A 5 7.22 -6.97 5.28
CA LEU A 5 8.57 -7.52 5.17
C LEU A 5 9.54 -6.82 6.12
N TYR A 6 9.35 -5.51 6.30
CA TYR A 6 10.20 -4.67 7.13
C TYR A 6 9.51 -4.14 8.39
N SER A 7 8.30 -4.62 8.69
CA SER A 7 7.68 -4.38 10.00
C SER A 7 8.43 -5.16 11.07
N ARG A 8 8.78 -4.49 12.18
CA ARG A 8 9.36 -5.10 13.39
C ARG A 8 10.46 -6.12 13.08
N ASP A 9 10.15 -7.41 13.16
CA ASP A 9 11.04 -8.56 12.96
C ASP A 9 10.68 -9.40 11.72
N GLY A 10 9.71 -8.95 10.91
CA GLY A 10 9.23 -9.62 9.70
C GLY A 10 8.19 -10.72 9.97
N ALA A 11 7.74 -10.91 11.21
CA ALA A 11 6.74 -11.92 11.56
C ALA A 11 5.37 -11.65 10.90
N GLU A 12 5.03 -10.40 10.62
CA GLU A 12 3.79 -10.01 9.96
C GLU A 12 3.65 -10.60 8.55
N TYR A 13 4.77 -10.76 7.82
CA TYR A 13 4.77 -11.42 6.53
C TYR A 13 4.39 -12.89 6.66
N LEU A 14 4.96 -13.60 7.65
CA LEU A 14 4.66 -15.02 7.88
C LEU A 14 3.19 -15.22 8.30
N GLU A 15 2.68 -14.38 9.20
CA GLU A 15 1.27 -14.42 9.63
C GLU A 15 0.32 -14.14 8.47
N TRP A 16 0.62 -13.14 7.63
CA TRP A 16 -0.17 -12.85 6.44
C TRP A 16 -0.14 -13.99 5.43
N MET A 17 1.02 -14.61 5.24
CA MET A 17 1.19 -15.76 4.35
C MET A 17 0.40 -16.99 4.82
N GLU A 18 0.22 -17.16 6.14
CA GLU A 18 -0.53 -18.27 6.72
C GLU A 18 -2.04 -17.99 6.76
N ASN A 19 -2.44 -16.80 7.22
CA ASN A 19 -3.82 -16.49 7.61
C ASN A 19 -4.51 -15.44 6.72
N GLY A 20 -3.82 -14.89 5.73
CA GLY A 20 -4.32 -13.79 4.90
C GLY A 20 -4.34 -12.46 5.65
N TRP A 21 -5.14 -11.51 5.18
CA TRP A 21 -5.29 -10.19 5.82
C TRP A 21 -6.33 -10.26 6.95
N THR A 22 -5.86 -10.13 8.20
CA THR A 22 -6.70 -10.26 9.41
C THR A 22 -6.86 -8.91 10.13
N ASP A 23 -7.87 -8.78 10.99
CA ASP A 23 -8.07 -7.61 11.85
C ASP A 23 -6.85 -7.32 12.75
N SER A 24 -6.15 -8.39 13.18
CA SER A 24 -4.88 -8.29 13.93
C SER A 24 -3.78 -7.61 13.11
N LEU A 25 -3.61 -8.03 11.85
CA LEU A 25 -2.67 -7.40 10.92
C LEU A 25 -3.08 -5.97 10.61
N GLU A 26 -4.36 -5.70 10.37
CA GLU A 26 -4.88 -4.35 10.13
C GLU A 26 -4.60 -3.42 11.30
N SER A 27 -4.80 -3.86 12.54
CA SER A 27 -4.56 -3.04 13.73
C SER A 27 -3.09 -2.63 13.91
N ARG A 28 -2.14 -3.45 13.45
CA ARG A 28 -0.69 -3.21 13.59
C ARG A 28 -0.08 -2.51 12.39
N LEU A 29 -0.53 -2.87 11.19
CA LEU A 29 0.04 -2.39 9.94
C LEU A 29 -0.72 -1.20 9.36
N HIS A 30 -1.97 -1.01 9.77
CA HIS A 30 -2.90 0.07 9.40
C HIS A 30 -3.30 0.14 7.92
N LEU A 31 -2.51 -0.44 7.04
CA LEU A 31 -2.72 -0.46 5.59
C LEU A 31 -2.47 -1.87 5.05
N PRO A 32 -3.29 -2.34 4.09
CA PRO A 32 -3.14 -3.67 3.50
C PRO A 32 -1.95 -3.78 2.53
N ARG A 33 -1.30 -2.67 2.19
CA ARG A 33 -0.10 -2.57 1.35
C ARG A 33 0.82 -1.46 1.85
N HIS A 34 2.05 -1.38 1.34
CA HIS A 34 2.97 -0.29 1.68
C HIS A 34 2.33 1.09 1.51
N ALA A 35 2.54 1.98 2.48
CA ALA A 35 2.27 3.40 2.38
C ALA A 35 3.27 4.11 1.44
N LEU A 36 3.39 3.61 0.22
CA LEU A 36 4.29 4.09 -0.81
C LEU A 36 3.48 4.44 -2.06
N HIS A 37 3.75 5.62 -2.62
CA HIS A 37 3.10 6.13 -3.82
C HIS A 37 4.08 6.96 -4.63
N ALA A 38 4.26 6.61 -5.90
CA ALA A 38 5.04 7.41 -6.84
C ALA A 38 4.17 8.58 -7.33
N ALA A 39 4.24 9.72 -6.63
CA ALA A 39 3.38 10.88 -6.90
C ALA A 39 3.72 11.62 -8.20
N GLY A 40 4.93 11.45 -8.72
CA GLY A 40 5.33 12.07 -9.98
C GLY A 40 6.57 11.45 -10.59
N LEU A 41 6.73 11.70 -11.87
CA LEU A 41 7.89 11.30 -12.68
C LEU A 41 8.28 12.49 -13.54
N GLU A 42 9.54 12.86 -13.51
CA GLU A 42 10.11 13.90 -14.36
C GLU A 42 11.39 13.40 -15.01
N LEU A 43 11.50 13.53 -16.33
CA LEU A 43 12.69 13.15 -17.08
C LEU A 43 12.81 13.94 -18.38
N GLU A 44 14.05 14.14 -18.82
CA GLU A 44 14.36 14.70 -20.13
C GLU A 44 14.32 13.61 -21.19
N PHE A 45 13.54 13.83 -22.26
CA PHE A 45 13.45 12.94 -23.40
C PHE A 45 13.48 13.75 -24.69
N MET A 46 14.41 13.40 -25.60
CA MET A 46 14.62 14.12 -26.87
C MET A 46 14.81 15.64 -26.71
N GLY A 47 15.50 16.07 -25.65
CA GLY A 47 15.76 17.49 -25.35
C GLY A 47 14.54 18.25 -24.82
N GLN A 48 13.46 17.55 -24.45
CA GLN A 48 12.27 18.12 -23.81
C GLN A 48 12.10 17.56 -22.41
N ASN A 49 11.76 18.42 -21.46
CA ASN A 49 11.37 17.98 -20.12
C ASN A 49 9.93 17.50 -20.13
N HIS A 50 9.72 16.28 -19.67
CA HIS A 50 8.40 15.71 -19.47
C HIS A 50 8.16 15.49 -17.98
N ARG A 51 6.96 15.87 -17.52
CA ARG A 51 6.52 15.68 -16.15
C ARG A 51 5.14 15.04 -16.14
N TRP A 52 4.97 14.04 -15.31
CA TRP A 52 3.70 13.38 -15.02
C TRP A 52 3.47 13.39 -13.52
N GLU A 53 2.20 13.48 -13.15
CA GLU A 53 1.76 13.44 -11.76
C GLU A 53 0.65 12.41 -11.61
N ALA A 54 0.66 11.72 -10.47
CA ALA A 54 -0.38 10.78 -10.08
C ALA A 54 -0.90 11.18 -8.70
N GLY A 55 -2.20 11.48 -8.62
CA GLY A 55 -2.86 11.78 -7.36
C GLY A 55 -2.74 10.62 -6.37
N LEU A 56 -2.89 10.92 -5.07
CA LEU A 56 -2.92 9.88 -4.03
C LEU A 56 -4.08 8.91 -4.31
N PRO A 57 -3.83 7.59 -4.29
CA PRO A 57 -4.88 6.59 -4.40
C PRO A 57 -5.82 6.66 -3.18
N LYS A 58 -7.05 6.19 -3.37
CA LYS A 58 -8.15 6.30 -2.41
C LYS A 58 -7.78 5.82 -1.00
N ASP A 59 -7.14 4.67 -0.90
CA ASP A 59 -6.72 4.06 0.37
C ASP A 59 -5.70 4.93 1.14
N LEU A 60 -4.72 5.52 0.45
CA LEU A 60 -3.77 6.43 1.11
C LEU A 60 -4.41 7.76 1.49
N LEU A 61 -5.38 8.24 0.71
CA LEU A 61 -6.16 9.42 1.08
C LEU A 61 -6.98 9.14 2.36
N GLU A 62 -7.72 8.03 2.38
CA GLU A 62 -8.51 7.59 3.55
C GLU A 62 -7.62 7.43 4.79
N PHE A 63 -6.43 6.86 4.61
CA PHE A 63 -5.42 6.71 5.67
C PHE A 63 -4.96 8.06 6.23
N CYS A 64 -4.59 9.01 5.35
CA CYS A 64 -4.17 10.35 5.76
C CYS A 64 -5.30 11.12 6.46
N GLU A 65 -6.56 10.87 6.10
CA GLU A 65 -7.74 11.46 6.72
C GLU A 65 -8.16 10.75 8.03
N GLY A 66 -7.49 9.67 8.42
CA GLY A 66 -7.85 8.87 9.60
C GLY A 66 -9.18 8.12 9.45
N LYS A 67 -9.63 7.89 8.21
CA LYS A 67 -10.85 7.14 7.90
C LYS A 67 -10.55 5.64 7.86
N LYS A 68 -11.60 4.83 7.97
CA LYS A 68 -11.50 3.39 7.71
C LYS A 68 -11.12 3.16 6.25
N ILE A 69 -10.10 2.34 6.02
CA ILE A 69 -9.64 1.99 4.67
C ILE A 69 -10.66 1.07 4.02
N THR A 70 -11.18 1.49 2.88
CA THR A 70 -12.12 0.69 2.10
C THR A 70 -11.40 -0.11 1.02
N PRO A 71 -11.94 -1.25 0.57
CA PRO A 71 -11.35 -2.02 -0.52
C PRO A 71 -11.14 -1.13 -1.75
N THR A 72 -9.90 -1.08 -2.23
CA THR A 72 -9.55 -0.39 -3.48
C THR A 72 -9.52 -1.43 -4.59
N PRO A 73 -10.36 -1.33 -5.63
CA PRO A 73 -10.54 -2.39 -6.64
C PRO A 73 -9.24 -2.83 -7.31
N ASP A 74 -8.29 -1.92 -7.47
CA ASP A 74 -7.01 -2.16 -8.16
C ASP A 74 -5.89 -2.61 -7.22
N VAL A 75 -6.16 -2.68 -5.91
CA VAL A 75 -5.22 -3.19 -4.91
C VAL A 75 -5.57 -4.64 -4.62
N VAL A 76 -4.84 -5.56 -5.25
CA VAL A 76 -4.96 -6.99 -4.95
C VAL A 76 -4.37 -7.26 -3.57
N ILE A 77 -5.25 -7.47 -2.59
CA ILE A 77 -4.86 -8.08 -1.32
C ILE A 77 -4.88 -9.58 -1.56
N TRP A 78 -3.71 -10.14 -1.87
CA TRP A 78 -3.61 -11.56 -2.12
C TRP A 78 -3.92 -12.38 -0.86
N SER A 79 -4.74 -13.41 -1.01
CA SER A 79 -5.05 -14.42 0.00
C SER A 79 -4.80 -15.80 -0.61
N ARG A 80 -4.18 -16.72 0.14
CA ARG A 80 -3.96 -18.10 -0.34
C ARG A 80 -5.24 -18.92 -0.51
N HIS A 81 -6.33 -18.46 0.09
CA HIS A 81 -7.56 -19.22 0.22
C HIS A 81 -8.66 -18.78 -0.76
N ASP A 82 -8.35 -17.85 -1.67
CA ASP A 82 -9.24 -17.37 -2.73
C ASP A 82 -8.81 -17.88 -4.13
#